data_AF-A0A842NZ85-F1
#
_entry.id   AF-A0A842NZ85-F1
#
_cell.length_a   1.000
_cell.length_b   1.000
_cell.length_c   1.000
_cell.angle_alpha   90.00
_cell.angle_beta   90.00
_cell.angle_gamma   90.00
#
_symmetry.space_group_name_H-M   'P 1'
#
loop_
_entity.id
_entity.type
_entity.pdbx_description
1 polymer ?
#
loop_
_entity_poly.entity_id
_entity_poly.type
_entity_poly.pdbx_seq_one_letter_code
_entity_poly.pdbx_strand_id
1 'polypeptide(L)'
;MANRKDAGTYANAILERAKGLSYELVLDKFQLKPGEFYAAIRDYQELGHKVNPETRKQLEQIMHDEIRVRELHRRSEASLIREYDEVLSGEKYQLTPGTLKNQHNRIVIAHHALTQAHDKLASLDRIVVIQGIDELPDKLYAHFKGLKLSGLMASGNGTERTNSPFRVIEHFDRGYVAKTGDASLFDISRKNHAHMWDEKFRAPSSYWTHNPMHVVEAVWHILTEAHPALKSDSREEVINVFDNMPQSMTAYFFNLGLRGVMGRALRNSPGTVMKIYDSCYMANTQNRSIFDNRENTYLELNGNTRNFLKVIRKA
;
A
#
# COMPACT_ATOMS: atom_id res chain seq x y z
N MET A 1 23.77 10.54 36.55
CA MET A 1 24.17 9.24 35.94
C MET A 1 23.03 8.27 36.16
N ALA A 2 22.37 7.80 35.10
CA ALA A 2 21.32 6.79 35.25
C ALA A 2 21.98 5.44 35.60
N ASN A 3 21.50 4.77 36.66
CA ASN A 3 21.91 3.41 37.01
C ASN A 3 21.63 2.49 35.82
N ARG A 4 22.66 2.15 35.03
CA ARG A 4 22.53 1.13 33.99
C ARG A 4 22.22 -0.19 34.68
N LYS A 5 21.08 -0.79 34.32
CA LYS A 5 20.73 -2.16 34.72
C LYS A 5 21.81 -3.14 34.23
N ASP A 6 21.94 -4.28 34.92
CA ASP A 6 22.89 -5.32 34.54
C ASP A 6 22.47 -6.04 33.25
N ALA A 7 23.42 -6.73 32.62
CA ALA A 7 23.19 -7.47 31.38
C ALA A 7 22.14 -8.60 31.54
N GLY A 8 22.06 -9.23 32.70
CA GLY A 8 21.07 -10.27 32.99
C GLY A 8 19.64 -9.71 32.94
N THR A 9 19.40 -8.51 33.48
CA THR A 9 18.10 -7.84 33.41
C THR A 9 17.62 -7.66 31.97
N TYR A 10 18.48 -7.13 31.08
CA TYR A 10 18.12 -6.93 29.67
C TYR A 10 17.89 -8.23 28.92
N ALA A 11 18.75 -9.24 29.13
CA ALA A 11 18.60 -10.54 28.49
C ALA A 11 17.29 -11.21 28.93
N ASN A 12 16.99 -11.21 30.22
CA ASN A 12 15.74 -11.77 30.75
C ASN A 12 14.51 -11.03 30.22
N ALA A 13 14.57 -9.70 30.07
CA ALA A 13 13.49 -8.94 29.45
C ALA A 13 13.20 -9.41 28.01
N ILE A 14 14.24 -9.63 27.20
CA ILE A 14 14.09 -10.15 25.83
C ILE A 14 13.50 -11.55 25.84
N LEU A 15 14.01 -12.44 26.71
CA LEU A 15 13.54 -13.82 26.81
C LEU A 15 12.08 -13.89 27.25
N GLU A 16 11.67 -13.13 28.26
CA GLU A 16 10.27 -13.10 28.72
C GLU A 16 9.34 -12.50 27.66
N ARG A 17 9.80 -11.47 26.93
CA ARG A 17 9.05 -10.94 25.77
C ARG A 17 8.84 -12.02 24.71
N ALA A 18 9.89 -12.79 24.40
CA ALA A 18 9.85 -13.88 23.42
C ALA A 18 8.96 -15.05 23.88
N LYS A 19 8.80 -15.26 25.19
CA LYS A 19 7.86 -16.24 25.78
C LYS A 19 6.40 -15.76 25.80
N GLY A 20 6.13 -14.54 25.33
CA GLY A 20 4.76 -14.02 25.18
C GLY A 20 4.35 -12.98 26.22
N LEU A 21 5.22 -12.56 27.14
CA LEU A 21 4.90 -11.44 28.02
C LEU A 21 4.71 -10.17 27.17
N SER A 22 3.70 -9.34 27.47
CA SER A 22 3.45 -8.13 26.67
C SER A 22 4.58 -7.11 26.83
N TYR A 23 4.76 -6.25 25.82
CA TYR A 23 5.82 -5.24 25.82
C TYR A 23 5.77 -4.34 27.06
N GLU A 24 4.57 -3.85 27.40
CA GLU A 24 4.36 -2.99 28.56
C GLU A 24 4.68 -3.70 29.89
N LEU A 25 4.28 -4.96 30.05
CA LEU A 25 4.58 -5.74 31.24
C LEU A 25 6.07 -6.08 31.34
N VAL A 26 6.76 -6.28 30.21
CA VAL A 26 8.22 -6.45 30.20
C VAL A 26 8.90 -5.18 30.69
N LEU A 27 8.50 -4.01 30.18
CA LEU A 27 9.08 -2.75 30.63
C LEU A 27 8.86 -2.50 32.12
N ASP A 28 7.65 -2.77 32.63
CA ASP A 28 7.33 -2.62 34.04
C ASP A 28 8.08 -3.64 34.93
N LYS A 29 7.99 -4.93 34.61
CA LYS A 29 8.64 -6.02 35.37
C LYS A 29 10.14 -5.82 35.52
N PHE A 30 10.81 -5.34 34.46
CA PHE A 30 12.25 -5.14 34.45
C PHE A 30 12.67 -3.68 34.70
N GLN A 31 11.69 -2.79 34.94
CA GLN A 31 11.91 -1.36 35.19
C GLN A 31 12.78 -0.72 34.10
N LEU A 32 12.41 -0.98 32.84
CA LEU A 32 13.11 -0.54 31.64
C LEU A 32 12.34 0.58 30.94
N LYS A 33 13.08 1.54 30.38
CA LYS A 33 12.52 2.49 29.41
C LYS A 33 12.44 1.84 28.02
N PRO A 34 11.47 2.24 27.18
CA PRO A 34 11.34 1.70 25.82
C PRO A 34 12.64 1.77 24.98
N GLY A 35 13.37 2.88 25.09
CA GLY A 35 14.66 3.06 24.39
C GLY A 35 15.78 2.14 24.90
N GLU A 36 15.78 1.78 26.18
CA GLU A 36 16.75 0.85 26.76
C GLU A 36 16.48 -0.57 26.28
N PHE A 37 15.20 -0.98 26.25
CA PHE A 37 14.80 -2.27 25.71
C PHE A 37 15.11 -2.39 24.20
N TYR A 38 14.86 -1.33 23.43
CA TYR A 38 15.28 -1.30 22.02
C TYR A 38 16.80 -1.46 21.85
N ALA A 39 17.58 -0.73 22.64
CA ALA A 39 19.05 -0.82 22.59
C ALA A 39 19.53 -2.24 22.93
N ALA A 40 18.91 -2.90 23.92
CA ALA A 40 19.23 -4.28 24.26
C ALA A 40 18.99 -5.27 23.09
N ILE A 41 17.91 -5.08 22.33
CA ILE A 41 17.63 -5.90 21.13
C ILE A 41 18.64 -5.60 20.02
N ARG A 42 18.94 -4.32 19.77
CA ARG A 42 19.89 -3.90 18.74
C ARG A 42 21.31 -4.40 19.02
N ASP A 43 21.75 -4.31 20.27
CA ASP A 43 23.11 -4.58 20.72
C ASP A 43 23.22 -5.99 21.35
N TYR A 44 22.38 -6.93 20.89
CA TYR A 44 22.25 -8.25 21.53
C TYR A 44 23.56 -9.05 21.56
N GLN A 45 24.47 -8.81 20.61
CA GLN A 45 25.77 -9.49 20.55
C GLN A 45 26.64 -9.09 21.75
N GLU A 46 26.75 -7.78 22.01
CA GLU A 46 27.46 -7.26 23.19
C GLU A 46 26.81 -7.72 24.49
N LEU A 47 25.48 -7.79 24.49
CA LEU A 47 24.71 -8.32 25.62
C LEU A 47 25.02 -9.81 25.84
N GLY A 48 25.08 -10.60 24.76
CA GLY A 48 25.36 -12.04 24.75
C GLY A 48 26.73 -12.38 25.34
N HIS A 49 27.73 -11.53 25.15
CA HIS A 49 29.05 -11.70 25.77
C HIS A 49 29.09 -11.48 27.29
N LYS A 50 28.05 -10.86 27.85
CA LYS A 50 27.96 -10.48 29.28
C LYS A 50 27.03 -11.37 30.10
N VAL A 51 26.47 -12.41 29.47
CA VAL A 51 25.55 -13.38 30.11
C VAL A 51 26.12 -14.79 30.00
N ASN A 52 25.52 -15.73 30.74
CA ASN A 52 25.96 -17.13 30.70
C ASN A 52 25.74 -17.76 29.29
N PRO A 53 26.48 -18.84 28.94
CA PRO A 53 26.41 -19.45 27.61
C PRO A 53 25.02 -19.90 27.17
N GLU A 54 24.19 -20.37 28.10
CA GLU A 54 22.84 -20.85 27.80
C GLU A 54 21.90 -19.68 27.43
N THR A 55 21.91 -18.61 28.23
CA THR A 55 21.19 -17.36 27.91
C THR A 55 21.64 -16.77 26.58
N ARG A 56 22.95 -16.76 26.31
CA ARG A 56 23.50 -16.29 25.03
C ARG A 56 22.94 -17.09 23.85
N LYS A 57 22.94 -18.43 23.95
CA LYS A 57 22.40 -19.31 22.90
C LYS A 57 20.92 -19.04 22.63
N GLN A 58 20.13 -18.82 23.68
CA GLN A 58 18.71 -18.48 23.53
C GLN A 58 18.49 -17.12 22.86
N LEU A 59 19.29 -16.10 23.23
CA LEU A 59 19.24 -14.79 22.56
C LEU A 59 19.62 -14.91 21.08
N GLU A 60 20.70 -15.64 20.76
CA GLU A 60 21.11 -15.87 19.38
C GLU A 60 19.99 -16.55 18.58
N GLN A 61 19.35 -17.59 19.13
CA GLN A 61 18.21 -18.27 18.47
C GLN A 61 17.05 -17.31 18.16
N ILE A 62 16.71 -16.41 19.09
CA ILE A 62 15.66 -15.41 18.87
C ILE A 62 16.07 -14.42 17.78
N MET A 63 17.33 -13.97 17.79
CA MET A 63 17.81 -12.89 16.92
C MET A 63 18.06 -13.35 15.47
N HIS A 64 18.25 -14.65 15.24
CA HIS A 64 18.30 -15.23 13.89
C HIS A 64 16.92 -15.42 13.24
N ASP A 65 15.83 -15.30 14.01
CA ASP A 65 14.46 -15.37 13.50
C ASP A 65 13.90 -13.94 13.35
N GLU A 66 13.90 -13.42 12.12
CA GLU A 66 13.43 -12.07 11.82
C GLU A 66 11.99 -11.80 12.28
N ILE A 67 11.12 -12.81 12.22
CA ILE A 67 9.72 -12.68 12.61
C ILE A 67 9.66 -12.49 14.13
N ARG A 68 10.38 -13.31 14.89
CA ARG A 68 10.47 -13.16 16.36
C ARG A 68 11.05 -11.81 16.76
N VAL A 69 12.12 -11.35 16.10
CA VAL A 69 12.70 -10.02 16.37
C VAL A 69 11.69 -8.90 16.15
N ARG A 70 10.90 -8.95 15.08
CA ARG A 70 9.83 -7.97 14.84
C ARG A 70 8.75 -8.04 15.91
N GLU A 71 8.38 -9.23 16.38
CA GLU A 71 7.39 -9.40 17.45
C GLU A 71 7.86 -8.87 18.80
N LEU A 72 9.17 -8.82 19.08
CA LEU A 72 9.68 -8.18 20.30
C LEU A 72 9.26 -6.70 20.40
N HIS A 73 9.04 -6.03 19.27
CA HIS A 73 8.61 -4.64 19.21
C HIS A 73 7.09 -4.45 19.18
N ARG A 74 6.29 -5.52 19.10
CA ARG A 74 4.83 -5.41 19.09
C ARG A 74 4.32 -4.87 20.42
N ARG A 75 3.51 -3.82 20.35
CA ARG A 75 2.91 -3.10 21.49
C ARG A 75 1.39 -3.15 21.44
N SER A 76 0.76 -2.81 22.56
CA SER A 76 -0.70 -2.66 22.62
C SER A 76 -1.18 -1.41 21.88
N GLU A 77 -2.42 -1.45 21.38
CA GLU A 77 -3.05 -0.34 20.64
C GLU A 77 -3.09 0.95 21.48
N ALA A 78 -3.55 0.88 22.74
CA ALA A 78 -3.62 2.04 23.63
C ALA A 78 -2.25 2.69 23.89
N SER A 79 -1.20 1.88 24.01
CA SER A 79 0.18 2.34 24.23
C SER A 79 0.77 3.03 23.00
N LEU A 80 0.41 2.55 21.81
CA LEU A 80 0.81 3.14 20.52
C LEU A 80 0.09 4.46 20.24
N ILE A 81 -1.23 4.50 20.48
CA ILE A 81 -2.05 5.70 20.33
C ILE A 81 -1.53 6.82 21.23
N ARG A 82 -1.34 6.52 22.53
CA ARG A 82 -0.81 7.51 23.48
C ARG A 82 0.52 8.09 23.03
N GLU A 83 1.46 7.23 22.63
CA GLU A 83 2.77 7.70 22.16
C GLU A 83 2.65 8.53 20.87
N TYR A 84 1.76 8.16 19.95
CA TYR A 84 1.54 8.92 18.73
C TYR A 84 0.95 10.30 19.04
N ASP A 85 -0.03 10.39 19.94
CA ASP A 85 -0.65 11.64 20.34
C ASP A 85 0.35 12.58 21.04
N GLU A 86 1.27 12.04 21.86
CA GLU A 86 2.42 12.78 22.43
C GLU A 86 3.33 13.35 21.32
N VAL A 87 3.54 12.59 20.23
CA VAL A 87 4.34 13.05 19.09
C VAL A 87 3.61 14.10 18.25
N LEU A 88 2.30 13.94 18.09
CA LEU A 88 1.46 14.86 17.33
C LEU A 88 1.33 16.22 18.03
N SER A 89 1.13 16.20 19.36
CA SER A 89 1.05 17.40 20.22
C SER A 89 2.39 18.09 20.44
N GLY A 90 3.51 17.38 20.21
CA GLY A 90 4.86 17.91 20.38
C GLY A 90 5.46 17.68 21.78
N GLU A 91 4.75 17.01 22.68
CA GLU A 91 5.28 16.55 23.98
C GLU A 91 6.45 15.57 23.79
N LYS A 92 6.43 14.83 22.69
CA LYS A 92 7.50 13.92 22.28
C LYS A 92 8.01 14.26 20.89
N TYR A 93 9.34 14.25 20.72
CA TYR A 93 9.95 14.57 19.43
C TYR A 93 9.67 13.53 18.34
N GLN A 94 9.67 12.24 18.70
CA GLN A 94 9.52 11.12 17.78
C GLN A 94 9.02 9.86 18.47
N LEU A 95 8.48 8.91 17.69
CA LEU A 95 8.17 7.57 18.17
C LEU A 95 9.43 6.87 18.70
N THR A 96 9.24 5.99 19.68
CA THR A 96 10.32 5.17 20.24
C THR A 96 11.02 4.39 19.12
N PRO A 97 12.36 4.32 19.13
CA PRO A 97 13.11 3.48 18.21
C PRO A 97 12.60 2.04 18.21
N GLY A 98 12.42 1.48 17.01
CA GLY A 98 11.89 0.12 16.84
C GLY A 98 10.37 0.01 16.81
N THR A 99 9.59 1.03 17.22
CA THR A 99 8.12 1.00 17.15
C THR A 99 7.64 0.62 15.74
N LEU A 100 8.23 1.21 14.70
CA LEU A 100 7.84 0.96 13.30
C LEU A 100 8.44 -0.32 12.69
N LYS A 101 9.25 -1.10 13.43
CA LYS A 101 9.76 -2.39 12.95
C LYS A 101 8.69 -3.48 12.94
N ASN A 102 7.64 -3.35 13.75
CA ASN A 102 6.53 -4.29 13.79
C ASN A 102 5.39 -3.85 12.86
N GLN A 103 4.77 -4.78 12.12
CA GLN A 103 3.68 -4.48 11.20
C GLN A 103 2.39 -4.05 11.91
N HIS A 104 2.02 -4.69 13.03
CA HIS A 104 0.83 -4.33 13.79
C HIS A 104 0.91 -2.87 14.27
N ASN A 105 2.07 -2.46 14.80
CA ASN A 105 2.26 -1.10 15.26
C ASN A 105 2.06 -0.05 14.15
N ARG A 106 2.57 -0.34 12.94
CA ARG A 106 2.42 0.54 11.78
C ARG A 106 0.96 0.70 11.36
N ILE A 107 0.21 -0.41 11.37
CA ILE A 107 -1.22 -0.45 11.05
C ILE A 107 -2.01 0.40 12.06
N VAL A 108 -1.80 0.18 13.36
CA VAL A 108 -2.47 0.93 14.43
C VAL A 108 -2.24 2.43 14.30
N ILE A 109 -0.97 2.84 14.14
CA ILE A 109 -0.63 4.27 14.04
C ILE A 109 -1.23 4.90 12.79
N ALA A 110 -1.11 4.24 11.63
CA ALA A 110 -1.68 4.77 10.39
C ALA A 110 -3.21 4.90 10.47
N HIS A 111 -3.87 3.88 11.01
CA HIS A 111 -5.32 3.89 11.20
C HIS A 111 -5.75 5.04 12.10
N HIS A 112 -5.25 5.10 13.34
CA HIS A 112 -5.59 6.14 14.31
C HIS A 112 -5.34 7.56 13.76
N ALA A 113 -4.16 7.79 13.16
CA ALA A 113 -3.79 9.09 12.61
C ALA A 113 -4.78 9.59 11.55
N LEU A 114 -5.22 8.70 10.66
CA LEU A 114 -6.12 9.06 9.56
C LEU A 114 -7.57 9.20 10.05
N THR A 115 -8.04 8.33 10.95
CA THR A 115 -9.39 8.44 11.52
C THR A 115 -9.54 9.68 12.39
N GLN A 116 -8.48 10.12 13.07
CA GLN A 116 -8.48 11.34 13.87
C GLN A 116 -8.43 12.60 13.00
N ALA A 117 -7.74 12.54 11.85
CA ALA A 117 -7.60 13.69 10.96
C ALA A 117 -8.79 13.87 10.01
N HIS A 118 -9.60 12.83 9.79
CA HIS A 118 -10.68 12.84 8.81
C HIS A 118 -11.86 11.95 9.25
N ASP A 119 -12.97 12.58 9.66
CA ASP A 119 -14.13 11.89 10.26
C ASP A 119 -14.68 10.74 9.41
N LYS A 120 -14.74 10.92 8.08
CA LYS A 120 -15.21 9.85 7.17
C LYS A 120 -14.33 8.59 7.20
N LEU A 121 -13.04 8.74 7.45
CA LEU A 121 -12.11 7.60 7.54
C LEU A 121 -12.33 6.80 8.83
N ALA A 122 -12.98 7.38 9.85
CA ALA A 122 -13.38 6.68 11.06
C ALA A 122 -14.64 5.82 10.89
N SER A 123 -15.33 5.94 9.75
CA SER A 123 -16.52 5.14 9.46
C SER A 123 -16.18 3.66 9.27
N LEU A 124 -17.14 2.78 9.61
CA LEU A 124 -17.08 1.35 9.26
C LEU A 124 -17.78 1.07 7.92
N ASP A 125 -18.47 2.06 7.35
CA ASP A 125 -19.11 1.96 6.04
C ASP A 125 -18.08 2.21 4.92
N ARG A 126 -17.86 1.20 4.09
CA ARG A 126 -16.91 1.25 2.96
C ARG A 126 -17.10 2.49 2.08
N ILE A 127 -18.34 2.82 1.70
CA ILE A 127 -18.61 3.92 0.75
C ILE A 127 -18.17 5.23 1.39
N VAL A 128 -18.50 5.42 2.67
CA VAL A 128 -18.08 6.62 3.42
C VAL A 128 -16.57 6.70 3.53
N VAL A 129 -15.88 5.58 3.79
CA VAL A 129 -14.41 5.55 3.86
C VAL A 129 -13.76 5.84 2.51
N ILE A 130 -14.29 5.28 1.40
CA ILE A 130 -13.81 5.59 0.04
C ILE A 130 -13.97 7.09 -0.26
N GLN A 131 -15.13 7.68 0.06
CA GLN A 131 -15.31 9.13 -0.07
C GLN A 131 -14.30 9.91 0.77
N GLY A 132 -14.01 9.47 1.99
CA GLY A 132 -12.97 10.09 2.83
C GLY A 132 -11.58 9.98 2.22
N ILE A 133 -11.28 8.84 1.58
CA ILE A 133 -10.05 8.65 0.81
C ILE A 133 -9.99 9.66 -0.35
N ASP A 134 -11.08 9.83 -1.09
CA ASP A 134 -11.18 10.75 -2.23
C ASP A 134 -11.11 12.23 -1.81
N GLU A 135 -11.43 12.54 -0.55
CA GLU A 135 -11.39 13.88 0.05
C GLU A 135 -10.04 14.27 0.69
N LEU A 136 -9.11 13.34 0.87
CA LEU A 136 -7.74 13.67 1.30
C LEU A 136 -7.08 14.76 0.40
N PRO A 137 -6.05 15.50 0.86
CA PRO A 137 -5.40 16.51 0.01
C PRO A 137 -4.56 15.91 -1.13
N ASP A 138 -4.46 16.60 -2.28
CA ASP A 138 -3.60 16.18 -3.41
C ASP A 138 -2.12 16.03 -3.03
N LYS A 139 -1.66 16.88 -2.09
CA LYS A 139 -0.28 16.87 -1.59
C LYS A 139 -0.14 15.91 -0.40
N LEU A 140 -0.46 14.62 -0.60
CA LEU A 140 -0.45 13.59 0.45
C LEU A 140 0.86 13.52 1.24
N TYR A 141 2.02 13.68 0.59
CA TYR A 141 3.31 13.69 1.29
C TYR A 141 3.40 14.80 2.34
N ALA A 142 3.02 16.03 1.98
CA ALA A 142 3.05 17.15 2.90
C ALA A 142 2.01 16.98 4.01
N HIS A 143 0.82 16.49 3.65
CA HIS A 143 -0.25 16.21 4.60
C HIS A 143 0.17 15.16 5.64
N PHE A 144 0.67 13.99 5.23
CA PHE A 144 1.13 12.94 6.14
C PHE A 144 2.39 13.32 6.92
N LYS A 145 3.26 14.16 6.35
CA LYS A 145 4.36 14.76 7.11
C LYS A 145 3.83 15.66 8.23
N GLY A 146 2.77 16.44 7.97
CA GLY A 146 2.05 17.24 8.96
C GLY A 146 1.48 16.38 10.10
N LEU A 147 0.92 15.21 9.76
CA LEU A 147 0.46 14.19 10.71
C LEU A 147 1.60 13.39 11.38
N LYS A 148 2.86 13.81 11.24
CA LYS A 148 4.05 13.14 11.81
C LYS A 148 4.25 11.69 11.33
N LEU A 149 3.71 11.30 10.18
CA LEU A 149 3.79 9.94 9.63
C LEU A 149 5.02 9.71 8.73
N SER A 150 6.03 10.57 8.80
CA SER A 150 7.25 10.46 7.96
C SER A 150 7.96 9.13 8.15
N GLY A 151 8.00 8.61 9.39
CA GLY A 151 8.60 7.30 9.67
C GLY A 151 7.86 6.15 8.99
N LEU A 152 6.53 6.21 8.88
CA LEU A 152 5.74 5.19 8.19
C LEU A 152 6.01 5.21 6.69
N MET A 153 6.06 6.40 6.10
CA MET A 153 6.44 6.57 4.69
C MET A 153 7.83 6.00 4.40
N ALA A 154 8.75 6.04 5.37
CA ALA A 154 10.11 5.51 5.26
C ALA A 154 10.25 4.00 5.53
N SER A 155 9.22 3.34 6.08
CA SER A 155 9.31 1.98 6.66
C SER A 155 9.29 0.81 5.65
N GLY A 156 10.01 0.96 4.53
CA GLY A 156 10.12 -0.06 3.47
C GLY A 156 11.13 -1.17 3.78
N ASN A 157 10.88 -2.37 3.27
CA ASN A 157 11.82 -3.49 3.35
C ASN A 157 12.91 -3.34 2.27
N GLY A 158 13.99 -2.60 2.54
CA GLY A 158 15.31 -2.69 1.87
C GLY A 158 15.45 -2.45 0.35
N THR A 159 14.42 -2.68 -0.47
CA THR A 159 14.45 -2.64 -1.94
C THR A 159 13.48 -1.61 -2.52
N GLU A 160 12.69 -0.94 -1.67
CA GLU A 160 11.66 0.00 -2.10
C GLU A 160 12.00 1.44 -1.70
N ARG A 161 11.55 2.40 -2.53
CA ARG A 161 11.74 3.83 -2.26
C ARG A 161 11.28 4.18 -0.85
N THR A 162 12.24 4.60 -0.04
CA THR A 162 12.00 5.25 1.24
C THR A 162 11.19 6.52 0.99
N ASN A 163 10.16 6.76 1.81
CA ASN A 163 9.30 7.96 1.81
C ASN A 163 8.12 7.97 0.82
N SER A 164 7.27 6.94 0.81
CA SER A 164 6.05 6.90 0.00
C SER A 164 4.77 7.14 0.83
N PRO A 165 3.94 8.14 0.50
CA PRO A 165 2.62 8.34 1.13
C PRO A 165 1.71 7.11 1.00
N PHE A 166 1.87 6.36 -0.07
CA PHE A 166 1.16 5.11 -0.32
C PHE A 166 1.29 4.11 0.85
N ARG A 167 2.43 4.06 1.54
CA ARG A 167 2.64 3.16 2.68
C ARG A 167 1.71 3.46 3.85
N VAL A 168 1.38 4.73 4.07
CA VAL A 168 0.43 5.12 5.11
C VAL A 168 -0.96 4.59 4.77
N ILE A 169 -1.37 4.75 3.52
CA ILE A 169 -2.67 4.28 3.01
C ILE A 169 -2.77 2.76 3.03
N GLU A 170 -1.70 2.05 2.65
CA GLU A 170 -1.63 0.59 2.75
C GLU A 170 -1.80 0.10 4.20
N HIS A 171 -1.18 0.79 5.16
CA HIS A 171 -1.34 0.47 6.58
C HIS A 171 -2.73 0.81 7.12
N PHE A 172 -3.32 1.92 6.65
CA PHE A 172 -4.70 2.28 6.96
C PHE A 172 -5.69 1.24 6.48
N ASP A 173 -5.61 0.82 5.22
CA ASP A 173 -6.48 -0.19 4.63
C ASP A 173 -6.44 -1.51 5.41
N ARG A 174 -5.23 -1.97 5.78
CA ARG A 174 -5.07 -3.14 6.65
C ARG A 174 -5.73 -2.96 8.02
N GLY A 175 -5.73 -1.74 8.56
CA GLY A 175 -6.43 -1.39 9.79
C GLY A 175 -7.95 -1.46 9.62
N TYR A 176 -8.47 -0.86 8.55
CA TYR A 176 -9.89 -0.91 8.19
C TYR A 176 -10.38 -2.36 8.04
N VAL A 177 -9.68 -3.18 7.26
CA VAL A 177 -9.98 -4.61 7.08
C VAL A 177 -10.00 -5.34 8.42
N ALA A 178 -9.02 -5.09 9.28
CA ALA A 178 -8.95 -5.75 10.59
C ALA A 178 -10.09 -5.32 11.55
N LYS A 179 -10.57 -4.07 11.46
CA LYS A 179 -11.66 -3.56 12.32
C LYS A 179 -13.04 -3.95 11.82
N THR A 180 -13.23 -4.06 10.51
CA THR A 180 -14.54 -4.31 9.89
C THR A 180 -14.77 -5.77 9.48
N GLY A 181 -13.69 -6.54 9.27
CA GLY A 181 -13.75 -7.88 8.64
C GLY A 181 -14.03 -7.83 7.14
N ASP A 182 -14.05 -6.64 6.55
CA ASP A 182 -14.37 -6.40 5.14
C ASP A 182 -13.15 -6.66 4.23
N ALA A 183 -13.36 -6.78 2.92
CA ALA A 183 -12.28 -6.79 1.94
C ALA A 183 -11.53 -5.45 1.88
N SER A 184 -10.32 -5.45 1.34
CA SER A 184 -9.53 -4.22 1.10
C SER A 184 -10.38 -3.16 0.40
N LEU A 185 -10.20 -1.90 0.79
CA LEU A 185 -10.78 -0.74 0.11
C LEU A 185 -10.29 -0.64 -1.34
N PHE A 186 -9.16 -1.27 -1.65
CA PHE A 186 -8.54 -1.28 -2.98
C PHE A 186 -8.77 -2.60 -3.73
N ASP A 187 -9.65 -3.49 -3.23
CA ASP A 187 -10.04 -4.72 -3.92
C ASP A 187 -10.98 -4.39 -5.10
N ILE A 188 -10.40 -4.38 -6.30
CA ILE A 188 -11.10 -4.07 -7.55
C ILE A 188 -12.21 -5.06 -7.94
N SER A 189 -12.26 -6.22 -7.30
CA SER A 189 -13.40 -7.14 -7.47
C SER A 189 -14.67 -6.63 -6.78
N ARG A 190 -14.55 -5.62 -5.91
CA ARG A 190 -15.67 -5.00 -5.20
C ARG A 190 -16.27 -3.87 -6.01
N LYS A 191 -17.60 -3.77 -5.97
CA LYS A 191 -18.36 -2.71 -6.66
C LYS A 191 -17.93 -1.31 -6.24
N ASN A 192 -17.69 -1.12 -4.94
CA ASN A 192 -17.16 0.13 -4.40
C ASN A 192 -15.72 -0.17 -4.01
N HIS A 193 -14.76 0.51 -4.62
CA HIS A 193 -13.35 0.43 -4.26
C HIS A 193 -12.68 1.77 -4.56
N ALA A 194 -11.59 2.06 -3.84
CA ALA A 194 -10.71 3.17 -4.13
C ALA A 194 -9.66 2.73 -5.16
N HIS A 195 -9.19 3.66 -5.99
CA HIS A 195 -8.14 3.39 -6.97
C HIS A 195 -6.76 3.74 -6.39
N MET A 196 -5.90 2.73 -6.16
CA MET A 196 -4.52 2.97 -5.68
C MET A 196 -3.67 3.78 -6.66
N TRP A 197 -4.09 3.85 -7.92
CA TRP A 197 -3.38 4.48 -9.01
C TRP A 197 -3.89 5.86 -9.40
N ASP A 198 -4.86 6.39 -8.67
CA ASP A 198 -5.35 7.73 -8.94
C ASP A 198 -4.24 8.79 -8.81
N GLU A 199 -4.40 9.91 -9.50
CA GLU A 199 -3.39 10.99 -9.56
C GLU A 199 -2.96 11.49 -8.17
N LYS A 200 -3.82 11.25 -7.17
CA LYS A 200 -3.64 11.55 -5.77
C LYS A 200 -2.59 10.68 -5.08
N PHE A 201 -2.66 9.37 -5.26
CA PHE A 201 -1.75 8.43 -4.60
C PHE A 201 -0.41 8.29 -5.32
N ARG A 202 -0.40 8.61 -6.62
CA ARG A 202 0.81 8.58 -7.48
C ARG A 202 1.59 7.29 -7.28
N ALA A 203 0.91 6.16 -7.50
CA ALA A 203 1.48 4.83 -7.33
C ALA A 203 2.94 4.80 -7.84
N PRO A 204 3.91 4.36 -7.01
CA PRO A 204 5.33 4.46 -7.32
C PRO A 204 5.66 3.66 -8.60
N SER A 205 6.73 4.02 -9.31
CA SER A 205 7.10 3.29 -10.54
C SER A 205 7.17 1.77 -10.35
N SER A 206 7.67 1.33 -9.19
CA SER A 206 7.75 -0.09 -8.79
C SER A 206 6.39 -0.79 -8.73
N TYR A 207 5.32 -0.10 -8.36
CA TYR A 207 3.96 -0.64 -8.38
C TYR A 207 3.59 -1.10 -9.79
N TRP A 208 3.98 -0.33 -10.79
CA TRP A 208 3.73 -0.63 -12.20
C TRP A 208 4.74 -1.62 -12.80
N THR A 209 6.01 -1.53 -12.42
CA THR A 209 7.09 -2.30 -13.07
C THR A 209 7.36 -3.66 -12.44
N HIS A 210 7.07 -3.87 -11.16
CA HIS A 210 7.33 -5.15 -10.48
C HIS A 210 6.20 -6.17 -10.67
N ASN A 211 4.97 -5.71 -10.91
CA ASN A 211 3.84 -6.59 -11.16
C ASN A 211 3.10 -6.15 -12.44
N PRO A 212 3.38 -6.81 -13.58
CA PRO A 212 2.67 -6.55 -14.83
C PRO A 212 1.15 -6.70 -14.72
N MET A 213 0.64 -7.49 -13.76
CA MET A 213 -0.80 -7.63 -13.56
C MET A 213 -1.46 -6.32 -13.12
N HIS A 214 -0.79 -5.48 -12.32
CA HIS A 214 -1.35 -4.17 -11.94
C HIS A 214 -1.59 -3.27 -13.16
N VAL A 215 -0.74 -3.37 -14.18
CA VAL A 215 -0.87 -2.63 -15.44
C VAL A 215 -2.10 -3.13 -16.21
N VAL A 216 -2.26 -4.45 -16.30
CA VAL A 216 -3.38 -5.11 -16.98
C VAL A 216 -4.71 -4.77 -16.30
N GLU A 217 -4.76 -4.95 -14.98
CA GLU A 217 -5.93 -4.64 -14.15
C GLU A 217 -6.31 -3.15 -14.26
N ALA A 218 -5.36 -2.24 -14.10
CA ALA A 218 -5.65 -0.80 -14.20
C ALA A 218 -6.22 -0.42 -15.57
N VAL A 219 -5.63 -0.93 -16.67
CA VAL A 219 -6.15 -0.66 -18.03
C VAL A 219 -7.57 -1.19 -18.20
N TRP A 220 -7.82 -2.44 -17.83
CA TRP A 220 -9.15 -3.04 -17.95
C TRP A 220 -10.18 -2.30 -17.10
N HIS A 221 -9.88 -2.06 -15.83
CA HIS A 221 -10.81 -1.42 -14.89
C HIS A 221 -11.12 0.01 -15.29
N ILE A 222 -10.11 0.85 -15.51
CA ILE A 222 -10.32 2.26 -15.88
C ILE A 222 -11.17 2.39 -17.15
N LEU A 223 -10.87 1.59 -18.18
CA LEU A 223 -11.64 1.66 -19.43
C LEU A 223 -13.08 1.17 -19.25
N THR A 224 -13.26 0.04 -18.57
CA THR A 224 -14.57 -0.60 -18.46
C THR A 224 -15.48 0.01 -17.39
N GLU A 225 -14.93 0.79 -16.45
CA GLU A 225 -15.71 1.62 -15.53
C GLU A 225 -16.13 2.93 -16.19
N ALA A 226 -15.25 3.55 -16.98
CA ALA A 226 -15.60 4.72 -17.79
C ALA A 226 -16.62 4.38 -18.89
N HIS A 227 -16.52 3.17 -19.46
CA HIS A 227 -17.42 2.66 -20.50
C HIS A 227 -17.87 1.23 -20.18
N PRO A 228 -18.98 1.06 -19.45
CA PRO A 228 -19.49 -0.27 -19.09
C PRO A 228 -19.71 -1.21 -20.28
N ALA A 229 -20.06 -0.66 -21.45
CA ALA A 229 -20.24 -1.42 -22.69
C ALA A 229 -18.95 -2.12 -23.18
N LEU A 230 -17.76 -1.70 -22.73
CA LEU A 230 -16.50 -2.40 -23.01
C LEU A 230 -16.39 -3.78 -22.32
N LYS A 231 -17.32 -4.12 -21.41
CA LYS A 231 -17.46 -5.48 -20.83
C LYS A 231 -18.40 -6.38 -21.64
N SER A 232 -19.07 -5.86 -22.67
CA SER A 232 -20.07 -6.60 -23.44
C SER A 232 -19.44 -7.75 -24.22
N ASP A 233 -20.13 -8.89 -24.29
CA ASP A 233 -19.79 -9.98 -25.22
C ASP A 233 -20.10 -9.60 -26.68
N SER A 234 -20.87 -8.52 -26.90
CA SER A 234 -21.14 -7.99 -28.24
C SER A 234 -19.93 -7.21 -28.75
N ARG A 235 -19.21 -7.83 -29.68
CA ARG A 235 -18.10 -7.18 -30.39
C ARG A 235 -18.50 -5.85 -31.02
N GLU A 236 -19.71 -5.77 -31.57
CA GLU A 236 -20.20 -4.55 -32.22
C GLU A 236 -20.42 -3.43 -31.20
N GLU A 237 -20.96 -3.72 -30.02
CA GLU A 237 -21.09 -2.74 -28.94
C GLU A 237 -19.72 -2.23 -28.49
N VAL A 238 -18.76 -3.14 -28.29
CA VAL A 238 -17.38 -2.77 -27.92
C VAL A 238 -16.74 -1.88 -28.98
N ILE A 239 -16.85 -2.23 -30.25
CA ILE A 239 -16.29 -1.43 -31.36
C ILE A 239 -16.97 -0.06 -31.45
N ASN A 240 -18.29 0.00 -31.27
CA ASN A 240 -19.03 1.27 -31.28
C ASN A 240 -18.58 2.20 -30.16
N VAL A 241 -18.19 1.70 -28.99
CA VAL A 241 -17.59 2.55 -27.94
C VAL A 241 -16.31 3.21 -28.46
N PHE A 242 -15.41 2.44 -29.09
CA PHE A 242 -14.16 2.98 -29.62
C PHE A 242 -14.35 3.92 -30.82
N ASP A 243 -15.37 3.69 -31.65
CA ASP A 243 -15.73 4.58 -32.77
C ASP A 243 -16.13 5.98 -32.29
N ASN A 244 -16.71 6.06 -31.09
CA ASN A 244 -17.15 7.30 -30.46
C ASN A 244 -16.09 7.94 -29.53
N MET A 245 -14.90 7.35 -29.40
CA MET A 245 -13.83 7.94 -28.59
C MET A 245 -13.14 9.12 -29.30
N PRO A 246 -12.57 10.08 -28.56
CA PRO A 246 -11.87 11.21 -29.16
C PRO A 246 -10.65 10.79 -29.98
N GLN A 247 -10.37 11.53 -31.06
CA GLN A 247 -9.20 11.31 -31.93
C GLN A 247 -7.86 11.30 -31.17
N SER A 248 -7.72 12.16 -30.14
CA SER A 248 -6.50 12.21 -29.31
C SER A 248 -6.57 11.18 -28.18
N MET A 249 -6.27 9.92 -28.51
CA MET A 249 -6.35 8.81 -27.55
C MET A 249 -5.39 8.96 -26.36
N THR A 250 -4.22 9.55 -26.54
CA THR A 250 -3.28 9.80 -25.42
C THR A 250 -3.86 10.77 -24.39
N ALA A 251 -4.37 11.92 -24.85
CA ALA A 251 -4.97 12.91 -23.95
C ALA A 251 -6.23 12.34 -23.29
N TYR A 252 -7.03 11.59 -24.07
CA TYR A 252 -8.20 10.92 -23.57
C TYR A 252 -7.89 9.93 -22.43
N PHE A 253 -6.95 9.01 -22.65
CA PHE A 253 -6.55 8.05 -21.62
C PHE A 253 -5.92 8.71 -20.40
N PHE A 254 -5.15 9.79 -20.57
CA PHE A 254 -4.67 10.56 -19.42
C PHE A 254 -5.82 11.12 -18.59
N ASN A 255 -6.84 11.67 -19.24
CA ASN A 255 -8.01 12.23 -18.56
C ASN A 255 -8.90 11.15 -17.92
N LEU A 256 -8.86 9.91 -18.42
CA LEU A 256 -9.50 8.77 -17.78
C LEU A 256 -8.73 8.25 -16.53
N GLY A 257 -7.55 8.79 -16.22
CA GLY A 257 -6.72 8.34 -15.10
C GLY A 257 -5.60 7.36 -15.47
N LEU A 258 -5.41 7.04 -16.75
CA LEU A 258 -4.30 6.16 -17.19
C LEU A 258 -2.94 6.88 -17.24
N ARG A 259 -2.83 8.16 -16.86
CA ARG A 259 -1.57 8.91 -16.89
C ARG A 259 -0.45 8.20 -16.14
N GLY A 260 -0.73 7.68 -14.95
CA GLY A 260 0.24 6.96 -14.11
C GLY A 260 0.80 5.72 -14.82
N VAL A 261 -0.08 4.80 -15.22
CA VAL A 261 0.31 3.56 -15.90
C VAL A 261 0.97 3.83 -17.25
N MET A 262 0.44 4.77 -18.04
CA MET A 262 0.99 5.11 -19.34
C MET A 262 2.39 5.72 -19.23
N GLY A 263 2.58 6.67 -18.32
CA GLY A 263 3.87 7.34 -18.12
C GLY A 263 4.94 6.46 -17.48
N ARG A 264 4.54 5.49 -16.64
CA ARG A 264 5.49 4.65 -15.88
C ARG A 264 5.75 3.28 -16.49
N ALA A 265 4.76 2.65 -17.13
CA ALA A 265 4.89 1.30 -17.69
C ALA A 265 4.75 1.24 -19.22
N LEU A 266 3.92 2.10 -19.83
CA LEU A 266 3.54 1.94 -21.24
C LEU A 266 4.20 2.94 -22.19
N ARG A 267 5.18 3.73 -21.72
CA ARG A 267 5.89 4.74 -22.52
C ARG A 267 4.96 5.71 -23.26
N ASN A 268 3.86 6.10 -22.61
CA ASN A 268 2.81 6.95 -23.16
C ASN A 268 2.14 6.43 -24.45
N SER A 269 2.15 5.11 -24.68
CA SER A 269 1.60 4.47 -25.88
C SER A 269 0.10 4.14 -25.72
N PRO A 270 -0.82 4.85 -26.39
CA PRO A 270 -2.23 4.45 -26.43
C PRO A 270 -2.42 3.09 -27.11
N GLY A 271 -1.55 2.70 -28.04
CA GLY A 271 -1.61 1.38 -28.67
C GLY A 271 -1.30 0.24 -27.73
N THR A 272 -0.42 0.47 -26.75
CA THR A 272 -0.15 -0.54 -25.73
C THR A 272 -1.34 -0.70 -24.80
N VAL A 273 -2.01 0.40 -24.42
CA VAL A 273 -3.29 0.36 -23.67
C VAL A 273 -4.31 -0.48 -24.41
N MET A 274 -4.51 -0.21 -25.71
CA MET A 274 -5.47 -0.93 -26.54
C MET A 274 -5.16 -2.44 -26.68
N LYS A 275 -3.88 -2.81 -26.83
CA LYS A 275 -3.48 -4.22 -26.88
C LYS A 275 -3.74 -4.95 -25.56
N ILE A 276 -3.49 -4.28 -24.43
CA ILE A 276 -3.76 -4.82 -23.10
C ILE A 276 -5.27 -5.03 -22.93
N TYR A 277 -6.07 -4.01 -23.27
CA TYR A 277 -7.53 -4.13 -23.24
C TYR A 277 -8.02 -5.30 -24.10
N ASP A 278 -7.55 -5.43 -25.34
CA ASP A 278 -7.96 -6.52 -26.23
C ASP A 278 -7.61 -7.90 -25.69
N SER A 279 -6.43 -8.02 -25.05
CA SER A 279 -6.02 -9.27 -24.39
C SER A 279 -6.97 -9.63 -23.25
N CYS A 280 -7.37 -8.64 -22.44
CA CYS A 280 -8.38 -8.83 -21.40
C CYS A 280 -9.76 -9.17 -21.97
N TYR A 281 -10.18 -8.48 -23.03
CA TYR A 281 -11.47 -8.71 -23.69
C TYR A 281 -11.59 -10.15 -24.18
N MET A 282 -10.58 -10.65 -24.91
CA MET A 282 -10.56 -12.04 -25.38
C MET A 282 -10.61 -13.04 -24.22
N ALA A 283 -9.89 -12.77 -23.13
CA ALA A 283 -9.88 -13.65 -21.97
C ALA A 283 -11.22 -13.69 -21.22
N ASN A 284 -11.92 -12.56 -21.13
CA ASN A 284 -13.18 -12.45 -20.37
C ASN A 284 -14.41 -12.92 -21.18
N THR A 285 -14.41 -12.71 -22.50
CA THR A 285 -15.59 -12.97 -23.35
C THR A 285 -15.44 -14.22 -24.21
N GLN A 286 -14.24 -14.81 -24.28
CA GLN A 286 -13.86 -15.88 -25.22
C GLN A 286 -14.00 -15.49 -26.71
N ASN A 287 -14.24 -14.22 -27.00
CA ASN A 287 -14.26 -13.70 -28.37
C ASN A 287 -12.85 -13.56 -28.95
N ARG A 288 -12.77 -13.47 -30.28
CA ARG A 288 -11.54 -13.10 -30.99
C ARG A 288 -11.22 -11.62 -30.81
N SER A 289 -9.93 -11.30 -31.00
CA SER A 289 -9.38 -9.95 -30.91
C SER A 289 -10.22 -8.91 -31.64
N ILE A 290 -10.45 -7.74 -31.03
CA ILE A 290 -11.11 -6.58 -31.68
C ILE A 290 -10.31 -6.07 -32.88
N PHE A 291 -9.04 -6.48 -33.02
CA PHE A 291 -8.17 -6.19 -34.16
C PHE A 291 -8.11 -7.33 -35.20
N ASP A 292 -8.86 -8.43 -35.01
CA ASP A 292 -8.86 -9.55 -35.96
C ASP A 292 -9.54 -9.16 -37.27
N ASN A 293 -8.73 -8.99 -38.31
CA ASN A 293 -9.18 -8.60 -39.63
C ASN A 293 -9.93 -9.70 -40.39
N ARG A 294 -10.12 -10.89 -39.81
CA ARG A 294 -10.99 -11.94 -40.38
C ARG A 294 -12.46 -11.70 -40.04
N GLU A 295 -12.74 -10.89 -39.04
CA GLU A 295 -14.09 -10.50 -38.64
C GLU A 295 -14.68 -9.45 -39.59
N ASN A 296 -16.02 -9.39 -39.66
CA ASN A 296 -16.72 -8.42 -40.51
C ASN A 296 -16.55 -6.98 -40.01
N THR A 297 -16.44 -6.80 -38.69
CA THR A 297 -16.18 -5.50 -38.06
C THR A 297 -14.94 -5.62 -37.19
N TYR A 298 -13.93 -4.77 -37.39
CA TYR A 298 -12.69 -4.77 -36.60
C TYR A 298 -12.08 -3.38 -36.48
N LEU A 299 -11.21 -3.20 -35.48
CA LEU A 299 -10.41 -2.01 -35.30
C LEU A 299 -9.06 -2.16 -35.98
N GLU A 300 -8.54 -1.05 -36.50
CA GLU A 300 -7.17 -0.93 -37.01
C GLU A 300 -6.44 0.17 -36.23
N LEU A 301 -5.24 -0.16 -35.72
CA LEU A 301 -4.35 0.81 -35.08
C LEU A 301 -3.57 1.55 -36.16
N ASN A 302 -3.84 2.83 -36.35
CA ASN A 302 -3.11 3.66 -37.30
C ASN A 302 -1.86 4.25 -36.63
N GLY A 303 -0.73 4.25 -37.33
CA GLY A 303 0.51 4.88 -36.84
C GLY A 303 0.42 6.41 -36.71
N ASN A 304 -0.65 7.01 -37.22
CA ASN A 304 -0.92 8.44 -37.14
C ASN A 304 -1.64 8.82 -35.84
N THR A 305 -1.01 9.67 -35.02
CA THR A 305 -1.53 10.11 -33.71
C THR A 305 -2.82 10.90 -33.77
N ARG A 306 -3.24 11.42 -34.95
CA ARG A 306 -4.51 12.13 -35.12
C ARG A 306 -5.70 11.22 -35.42
N ASN A 307 -5.48 10.04 -35.98
CA ASN A 307 -6.54 9.07 -36.33
C ASN A 307 -6.12 7.69 -35.84
N PHE A 308 -5.88 7.58 -34.53
CA PHE A 308 -5.20 6.43 -33.92
C PHE A 308 -5.97 5.11 -34.08
N LEU A 309 -7.30 5.17 -34.08
CA LEU A 309 -8.18 4.02 -34.30
C LEU A 309 -9.03 4.27 -35.53
N LYS A 310 -9.20 3.22 -36.34
CA LYS A 310 -10.13 3.20 -37.46
C LYS A 310 -11.01 1.96 -37.37
N VAL A 311 -12.32 2.14 -37.45
CA VAL A 311 -13.27 1.04 -37.59
C VAL A 311 -13.32 0.61 -39.06
N ILE A 312 -13.18 -0.68 -39.30
CA ILE A 312 -13.35 -1.30 -40.62
C ILE A 312 -14.59 -2.19 -40.57
N ARG A 313 -15.48 -2.01 -41.55
CA ARG A 313 -16.65 -2.85 -41.79
C ARG A 313 -16.53 -3.44 -43.20
N LYS A 314 -16.47 -4.76 -43.29
CA LYS A 314 -16.49 -5.50 -44.55
C LYS A 314 -17.93 -5.68 -45.02
N ALA A 315 -18.13 -5.55 -46.32
CA ALA A 315 -19.37 -5.88 -46.99
C ALA A 315 -19.57 -7.41 -47.05
#